data_AF-A0A8I0S8X3-F1
#
_entry.id   AF-A0A8I0S8X3-F1
#
_cell.length_a   1.000
_cell.length_b   1.000
_cell.length_c   1.000
_cell.angle_alpha   90.00
_cell.angle_beta   90.00
_cell.angle_gamma   90.00
#
_symmetry.space_group_name_H-M   'P 1'
#
loop_
_entity.id
_entity.type
_entity.pdbx_description
1 polymer ?
#
loop_
_entity_poly.entity_id
_entity_poly.type
_entity_poly.pdbx_seq_one_letter_code
_entity_poly.pdbx_strand_id
1 'polypeptide(L)'
;MSDAVPAPLPAGPISPGRRAVIDLDAIRHNVRALAALAAPARTMVAVKADAYGHGALQVARAALEAGAESLAVLDVASAVELRRAGIDARLLAWLHGVDTDFRVAVEEGIDLGVSAPWELERIAAAGRATGIRARVHLKADTGLSRNGATPELWPDLVRAAVAADAAGELTLHALWSHLADASPEDDDAALARFHEAVRVAEELGARPVEKHLAASSAGIRLPAARFDMVRFGIAVYGISPFDDRSGRDLGLVPAMTLEADVVSVKRVTAGHGVSYGLDHRTAGPSTLALVPLGYADGIPRIAAPHASVLLNGRRFPVAGRIAMDQLVLDVGDMPVEVGDTAVILGPGDRGEPTAEEWAGWAETIGDEIVTRVGPRVDRVHLHERDDAAEAPAEVVLSDELVPVATTDDMEELGRAVARELGAGDLVVLSGPLGAGKTTFTRGLGDGLGVRGPVTSPTFVLARTHPSLVDGPPLVHVDAYRLADARELDDLDIDFARSVVVVEWGEGKLDGIAEEWWDLRIARPTGAGDGDPAASDDAGPDPDAAPEEPRTVRVRRLRARPRA
;
A
#
# COMPACT_ATOMS: atom_id res chain seq x y z
N MET A 1 -34.23 28.51 27.62
CA MET A 1 -33.48 28.23 26.38
C MET A 1 -33.17 26.74 26.44
N SER A 2 -33.54 26.00 25.40
CA SER A 2 -33.55 24.53 25.40
C SER A 2 -32.13 23.99 25.41
N ASP A 3 -31.75 23.29 26.48
CA ASP A 3 -30.55 22.44 26.57
C ASP A 3 -30.76 21.15 25.74
N ALA A 4 -30.90 21.30 24.43
CA ALA A 4 -30.87 20.17 23.53
C ALA A 4 -29.41 19.76 23.33
N VAL A 5 -29.00 18.67 23.97
CA VAL A 5 -27.74 17.98 23.67
C VAL A 5 -27.80 17.58 22.18
N PRO A 6 -26.88 18.07 21.32
CA PRO A 6 -26.89 17.69 19.91
C PRO A 6 -26.66 16.18 19.78
N ALA A 7 -27.35 15.54 18.84
CA ALA A 7 -27.18 14.12 18.55
C ALA A 7 -25.70 13.81 18.26
N PRO A 8 -25.18 12.65 18.71
CA PRO A 8 -23.81 12.26 18.42
C PRO A 8 -23.59 12.23 16.91
N LEU A 9 -22.49 12.85 16.46
CA LEU A 9 -22.09 12.83 15.06
C LEU A 9 -21.87 11.37 14.62
N PRO A 10 -22.23 11.00 13.38
CA PRO A 10 -21.95 9.67 12.85
C PRO A 10 -20.46 9.35 12.96
N ALA A 11 -20.13 8.06 13.10
CA ALA A 11 -18.74 7.61 13.13
C ALA A 11 -18.01 8.07 11.85
N GLY A 12 -17.15 9.08 11.99
CA GLY A 12 -16.28 9.55 10.93
C GLY A 12 -15.03 8.66 10.81
N PRO A 13 -14.20 8.88 9.77
CA PRO A 13 -12.92 8.20 9.65
C PRO A 13 -12.05 8.43 10.90
N ILE A 14 -11.22 7.43 11.24
CA ILE A 14 -10.31 7.46 12.43
C ILE A 14 -9.21 8.54 12.28
N SER A 15 -8.91 8.96 11.05
CA SER A 15 -7.83 9.88 10.69
C SER A 15 -8.29 11.35 10.72
N PRO A 16 -7.43 12.32 11.09
CA PRO A 16 -7.74 13.75 11.09
C PRO A 16 -7.79 14.36 9.66
N GLY A 17 -8.32 13.61 8.70
CA GLY A 17 -8.54 14.06 7.32
C GLY A 17 -7.31 14.13 6.41
N ARG A 18 -6.15 13.62 6.85
CA ARG A 18 -4.89 13.61 6.07
C ARG A 18 -4.95 12.58 4.95
N ARG A 19 -4.97 13.02 3.69
CA ARG A 19 -5.20 12.14 2.54
C ARG A 19 -4.25 12.44 1.39
N ALA A 20 -3.70 11.39 0.80
CA ALA A 20 -3.09 11.40 -0.52
C ALA A 20 -4.09 10.74 -1.47
N VAL A 21 -4.83 11.57 -2.21
CA VAL A 21 -5.82 11.13 -3.19
C VAL A 21 -5.10 10.82 -4.50
N ILE A 22 -5.19 9.58 -4.97
CA ILE A 22 -4.47 9.05 -6.13
C ILE A 22 -5.44 8.79 -7.26
N ASP A 23 -5.34 9.53 -8.36
CA ASP A 23 -6.15 9.32 -9.55
C ASP A 23 -5.52 8.25 -10.47
N LEU A 24 -6.11 7.06 -10.48
CA LEU A 24 -5.64 5.95 -11.32
C LEU A 24 -5.93 6.17 -12.81
N ASP A 25 -6.89 7.01 -13.19
CA ASP A 25 -7.09 7.38 -14.60
C ASP A 25 -5.98 8.31 -15.10
N ALA A 26 -5.41 9.16 -14.24
CA ALA A 26 -4.20 9.92 -14.56
C ALA A 26 -3.01 8.98 -14.81
N ILE A 27 -2.82 7.96 -13.96
CA ILE A 27 -1.79 6.92 -14.18
C ILE A 27 -2.00 6.24 -15.54
N ARG A 28 -3.24 5.76 -15.84
CA ARG A 28 -3.56 5.11 -17.11
C ARG A 28 -3.31 6.03 -18.31
N HIS A 29 -3.70 7.29 -18.22
CA HIS A 29 -3.46 8.31 -19.25
C HIS A 29 -1.96 8.48 -19.52
N ASN A 30 -1.18 8.68 -18.46
CA ASN A 30 0.27 8.89 -18.57
C ASN A 30 0.97 7.67 -19.17
N VAL A 31 0.62 6.46 -18.73
CA VAL A 31 1.19 5.22 -19.30
C VAL A 31 0.88 5.11 -20.78
N ARG A 32 -0.37 5.34 -21.21
CA ARG A 32 -0.73 5.30 -22.64
C ARG A 32 0.04 6.34 -23.46
N ALA A 33 0.16 7.57 -22.95
CA ALA A 33 0.87 8.64 -23.63
C ALA A 33 2.37 8.31 -23.79
N LEU A 34 3.00 7.83 -22.71
CA LEU A 34 4.41 7.45 -22.70
C LEU A 34 4.69 6.21 -23.56
N ALA A 35 3.82 5.21 -23.53
CA ALA A 35 3.92 4.01 -24.37
C ALA A 35 3.79 4.37 -25.86
N ALA A 36 2.82 5.22 -26.22
CA ALA A 36 2.68 5.71 -27.59
C ALA A 36 3.91 6.51 -28.06
N LEU A 37 4.51 7.30 -27.17
CA LEU A 37 5.72 8.07 -27.46
C LEU A 37 6.95 7.18 -27.64
N ALA A 38 7.07 6.11 -26.86
CA ALA A 38 8.21 5.19 -26.87
C ALA A 38 8.15 4.14 -27.99
N ALA A 39 6.98 3.91 -28.57
CA ALA A 39 6.76 2.91 -29.61
C ALA A 39 7.81 3.01 -30.75
N PRO A 40 8.32 1.87 -31.26
CA PRO A 40 7.88 0.50 -30.99
C PRO A 40 8.50 -0.14 -29.73
N ALA A 41 9.30 0.60 -28.95
CA ALA A 41 9.86 0.06 -27.71
C ALA A 41 8.74 -0.23 -26.70
N ARG A 42 8.89 -1.33 -25.98
CA ARG A 42 7.92 -1.78 -24.98
C ARG A 42 8.00 -0.94 -23.72
N THR A 43 6.95 -0.95 -22.91
CA THR A 43 6.89 -0.15 -21.69
C THR A 43 7.00 -1.02 -20.45
N MET A 44 8.01 -0.73 -19.62
CA MET A 44 8.12 -1.21 -18.25
C MET A 44 7.83 -0.06 -17.30
N VAL A 45 6.94 -0.24 -16.32
CA VAL A 45 6.62 0.80 -15.33
C VAL A 45 7.31 0.50 -13.99
N ALA A 46 8.05 1.48 -13.47
CA ALA A 46 8.70 1.37 -12.18
C ALA A 46 7.73 1.74 -11.04
N VAL A 47 7.45 0.76 -10.17
CA VAL A 47 6.56 0.87 -9.00
C VAL A 47 7.31 0.69 -7.67
N LYS A 48 8.62 0.93 -7.67
CA LYS A 48 9.47 0.96 -6.46
C LYS A 48 9.01 2.03 -5.46
N ALA A 49 9.42 1.86 -4.19
CA ALA A 49 9.11 2.80 -3.10
C ALA A 49 7.60 3.08 -2.98
N ASP A 50 6.81 2.01 -2.90
CA ASP A 50 5.34 2.06 -2.88
C ASP A 50 4.74 2.85 -4.06
N ALA A 51 5.24 2.56 -5.28
CA ALA A 51 4.95 3.35 -6.48
C ALA A 51 5.16 4.87 -6.26
N TYR A 52 6.37 5.24 -5.80
CA TYR A 52 6.71 6.63 -5.50
C TYR A 52 5.71 7.28 -4.51
N GLY A 53 5.25 6.50 -3.52
CA GLY A 53 4.27 6.91 -2.51
C GLY A 53 2.79 6.86 -2.93
N HIS A 54 2.47 6.38 -4.12
CA HIS A 54 1.10 6.35 -4.67
C HIS A 54 0.34 5.03 -4.40
N GLY A 55 0.96 4.03 -3.79
CA GLY A 55 0.36 2.70 -3.57
C GLY A 55 0.72 1.72 -4.68
N ALA A 56 1.65 0.81 -4.40
CA ALA A 56 2.27 -0.05 -5.41
C ALA A 56 1.29 -0.95 -6.15
N LEU A 57 0.37 -1.60 -5.44
CA LEU A 57 -0.54 -2.59 -6.04
C LEU A 57 -1.54 -1.94 -7.01
N GLN A 58 -2.21 -0.88 -6.57
CA GLN A 58 -3.21 -0.17 -7.37
C GLN A 58 -2.58 0.47 -8.61
N VAL A 59 -1.39 1.08 -8.45
CA VAL A 59 -0.64 1.64 -9.59
C VAL A 59 -0.16 0.54 -10.53
N ALA A 60 0.33 -0.59 -10.02
CA ALA A 60 0.74 -1.73 -10.84
C ALA A 60 -0.40 -2.22 -11.74
N ARG A 61 -1.60 -2.42 -11.18
CA ARG A 61 -2.80 -2.82 -11.93
C ARG A 61 -3.17 -1.79 -13.00
N ALA A 62 -3.29 -0.52 -12.60
CA ALA A 62 -3.63 0.56 -13.53
C ALA A 62 -2.60 0.71 -14.67
N ALA A 63 -1.31 0.53 -14.38
CA ALA A 63 -0.26 0.58 -15.39
C ALA A 63 -0.35 -0.57 -16.40
N LEU A 64 -0.59 -1.80 -15.93
CA LEU A 64 -0.74 -2.97 -16.79
C LEU A 64 -2.00 -2.85 -17.68
N GLU A 65 -3.13 -2.44 -17.11
CA GLU A 65 -4.35 -2.16 -17.87
C GLU A 65 -4.16 -1.11 -18.97
N ALA A 66 -3.25 -0.16 -18.74
CA ALA A 66 -2.93 0.91 -19.67
C ALA A 66 -1.92 0.52 -20.77
N GLY A 67 -1.41 -0.71 -20.73
CA GLY A 67 -0.52 -1.26 -21.75
C GLY A 67 0.96 -1.35 -21.35
N ALA A 68 1.30 -1.21 -20.06
CA ALA A 68 2.62 -1.63 -19.60
C ALA A 68 2.73 -3.16 -19.72
N GLU A 69 3.86 -3.65 -20.25
CA GLU A 69 4.09 -5.09 -20.45
C GLU A 69 4.79 -5.75 -19.25
N SER A 70 5.47 -4.95 -18.45
CA SER A 70 6.22 -5.41 -17.29
C SER A 70 6.34 -4.29 -16.25
N LEU A 71 6.73 -4.67 -15.03
CA LEU A 71 6.96 -3.75 -13.93
C LEU A 71 8.38 -3.88 -13.40
N ALA A 72 8.89 -2.78 -12.86
CA ALA A 72 10.18 -2.71 -12.19
C ALA A 72 9.97 -2.36 -10.71
N VAL A 73 10.50 -3.19 -9.81
CA VAL A 73 10.53 -2.95 -8.36
C VAL A 73 11.97 -2.96 -7.86
N LEU A 74 12.23 -2.40 -6.69
CA LEU A 74 13.59 -2.26 -6.20
C LEU A 74 14.23 -3.62 -5.87
N ASP A 75 13.52 -4.44 -5.09
CA ASP A 75 14.03 -5.66 -4.48
C ASP A 75 13.06 -6.85 -4.65
N VAL A 76 13.55 -8.03 -4.29
CA VAL A 76 12.80 -9.29 -4.40
C VAL A 76 11.58 -9.30 -3.48
N ALA A 77 11.67 -8.73 -2.26
CA ALA A 77 10.56 -8.71 -1.32
C ALA A 77 9.34 -7.98 -1.91
N SER A 78 9.57 -6.78 -2.47
CA SER A 78 8.53 -6.00 -3.15
C SER A 78 7.93 -6.74 -4.35
N ALA A 79 8.75 -7.48 -5.11
CA ALA A 79 8.27 -8.28 -6.25
C ALA A 79 7.36 -9.43 -5.78
N VAL A 80 7.75 -10.12 -4.71
CA VAL A 80 6.98 -11.21 -4.12
C VAL A 80 5.65 -10.71 -3.56
N GLU A 81 5.63 -9.53 -2.92
CA GLU A 81 4.38 -8.90 -2.47
C GLU A 81 3.41 -8.66 -3.63
N LEU A 82 3.87 -8.08 -4.74
CA LEU A 82 3.04 -7.88 -5.93
C LEU A 82 2.57 -9.21 -6.55
N ARG A 83 3.45 -10.21 -6.63
CA ARG A 83 3.09 -11.54 -7.16
C ARG A 83 2.00 -12.19 -6.31
N ARG A 84 2.13 -12.15 -4.99
CA ARG A 84 1.12 -12.66 -4.03
C ARG A 84 -0.20 -11.90 -4.11
N ALA A 85 -0.16 -10.63 -4.50
CA ALA A 85 -1.36 -9.81 -4.74
C ALA A 85 -2.00 -10.02 -6.12
N GLY A 86 -1.57 -11.05 -6.87
CA GLY A 86 -2.16 -11.47 -8.14
C GLY A 86 -1.60 -10.74 -9.37
N ILE A 87 -0.49 -10.02 -9.25
CA ILE A 87 0.18 -9.47 -10.44
C ILE A 87 0.90 -10.60 -11.15
N ASP A 88 0.47 -10.96 -12.36
CA ASP A 88 1.08 -12.03 -13.19
C ASP A 88 2.08 -11.54 -14.24
N ALA A 89 2.17 -10.22 -14.46
CA ALA A 89 3.11 -9.63 -15.41
C ALA A 89 4.58 -9.90 -15.03
N ARG A 90 5.51 -9.66 -15.96
CA ARG A 90 6.95 -9.75 -15.67
C ARG A 90 7.34 -8.68 -14.65
N LEU A 91 8.06 -9.10 -13.61
CA LEU A 91 8.58 -8.24 -12.55
C LEU A 91 10.11 -8.28 -12.59
N LEU A 92 10.75 -7.12 -12.75
CA LEU A 92 12.20 -6.98 -12.62
C LEU A 92 12.55 -6.42 -11.24
N ALA A 93 13.36 -7.15 -10.47
CA ALA A 93 14.03 -6.67 -9.26
C ALA A 93 15.54 -6.59 -9.49
N TRP A 94 16.22 -5.53 -9.02
CA TRP A 94 17.63 -5.30 -9.39
C TRP A 94 18.56 -4.87 -8.25
N LEU A 95 18.02 -4.58 -7.07
CA LEU A 95 18.83 -4.25 -5.91
C LEU A 95 18.84 -5.45 -4.97
N HIS A 96 19.99 -6.10 -4.88
CA HIS A 96 20.14 -7.33 -4.10
C HIS A 96 21.09 -7.11 -2.92
N GLY A 97 20.65 -7.52 -1.74
CA GLY A 97 21.52 -7.72 -0.59
C GLY A 97 22.24 -9.06 -0.68
N VAL A 98 23.33 -9.21 0.07
CA VAL A 98 24.05 -10.50 0.17
C VAL A 98 23.17 -11.62 0.71
N ASP A 99 22.19 -11.32 1.56
CA ASP A 99 21.29 -12.31 2.15
C ASP A 99 19.96 -12.45 1.39
N THR A 100 19.88 -11.91 0.16
CA THR A 100 18.68 -12.06 -0.69
C THR A 100 18.39 -13.54 -0.94
N ASP A 101 17.17 -14.00 -0.63
CA ASP A 101 16.71 -15.34 -0.99
C ASP A 101 16.34 -15.40 -2.48
N PHE A 102 17.32 -15.73 -3.31
CA PHE A 102 17.11 -15.90 -4.74
C PHE A 102 16.28 -17.13 -5.09
N ARG A 103 16.13 -18.12 -4.19
CA ARG A 103 15.32 -19.31 -4.46
C ARG A 103 13.85 -18.91 -4.59
N VAL A 104 13.35 -18.09 -3.66
CA VAL A 104 11.98 -17.54 -3.72
C VAL A 104 11.79 -16.71 -4.99
N ALA A 105 12.76 -15.86 -5.35
CA ALA A 105 12.67 -15.07 -6.58
C ALA A 105 12.50 -15.95 -7.83
N VAL A 106 13.24 -17.07 -7.90
CA VAL A 106 13.19 -18.01 -9.01
C VAL A 106 11.87 -18.80 -9.04
N GLU A 107 11.40 -19.28 -7.88
CA GLU A 107 10.12 -19.99 -7.74
C GLU A 107 8.93 -19.11 -8.14
N GLU A 108 8.97 -17.82 -7.80
CA GLU A 108 7.93 -16.82 -8.11
C GLU A 108 8.05 -16.18 -9.51
N GLY A 109 9.02 -16.65 -10.31
CA GLY A 109 9.24 -16.18 -11.68
C GLY A 109 9.59 -14.69 -11.78
N ILE A 110 10.42 -14.19 -10.86
CA ILE A 110 10.90 -12.81 -10.84
C ILE A 110 12.18 -12.71 -11.69
N ASP A 111 12.24 -11.70 -12.56
CA ASP A 111 13.42 -11.39 -13.35
C ASP A 111 14.43 -10.64 -12.47
N LEU A 112 15.72 -11.00 -12.58
CA LEU A 112 16.77 -10.52 -11.66
C LEU A 112 17.84 -9.69 -12.39
N GLY A 113 18.06 -8.47 -11.92
CA GLY A 113 19.11 -7.58 -12.39
C GLY A 113 20.47 -7.93 -11.81
N VAL A 114 21.43 -8.32 -12.65
CA VAL A 114 22.75 -8.77 -12.21
C VAL A 114 23.80 -7.73 -12.52
N SER A 115 24.43 -7.20 -11.47
CA SER A 115 25.46 -6.16 -11.53
C SER A 115 26.86 -6.67 -11.21
N ALA A 116 26.99 -7.83 -10.56
CA ALA A 116 28.26 -8.37 -10.11
C ALA A 116 28.35 -9.92 -10.21
N PRO A 117 29.58 -10.49 -10.27
CA PRO A 117 29.77 -11.94 -10.36
C PRO A 117 29.15 -12.74 -9.21
N TRP A 118 29.18 -12.20 -7.98
CA TRP A 118 28.62 -12.90 -6.82
C TRP A 118 27.10 -13.05 -6.89
N GLU A 119 26.39 -12.07 -7.47
CA GLU A 119 24.94 -12.14 -7.69
C GLU A 119 24.64 -13.25 -8.69
N LEU A 120 25.36 -13.25 -9.81
CA LEU A 120 25.21 -14.27 -10.86
C LEU A 120 25.39 -15.69 -10.30
N GLU A 121 26.45 -15.91 -9.51
CA GLU A 121 26.75 -17.21 -8.92
C GLU A 121 25.62 -17.70 -8.00
N ARG A 122 25.10 -16.81 -7.15
CA ARG A 122 24.00 -17.15 -6.23
C ARG A 122 22.68 -17.37 -6.94
N ILE A 123 22.39 -16.60 -7.98
CA ILE A 123 21.19 -16.76 -8.80
C ILE A 123 21.25 -18.08 -9.59
N ALA A 124 22.40 -18.40 -10.19
CA ALA A 124 22.61 -19.69 -10.86
C ALA A 124 22.50 -20.86 -9.87
N ALA A 125 23.00 -20.70 -8.64
CA ALA A 125 22.85 -21.71 -7.59
C ALA A 125 21.37 -21.92 -7.20
N ALA A 126 20.59 -20.84 -7.10
CA ALA A 126 19.15 -20.93 -6.86
C ALA A 126 18.43 -21.63 -8.02
N GLY A 127 18.80 -21.33 -9.27
CA GLY A 127 18.25 -22.02 -10.43
C GLY A 127 18.57 -23.52 -10.44
N ARG A 128 19.80 -23.91 -10.10
CA ARG A 128 20.17 -25.33 -9.91
C ARG A 128 19.37 -26.00 -8.80
N ALA A 129 19.19 -25.32 -7.66
CA ALA A 129 18.53 -25.89 -6.49
C ALA A 129 17.03 -26.11 -6.71
N THR A 130 16.38 -25.23 -7.46
CA THR A 130 14.94 -25.30 -7.79
C THR A 130 14.65 -26.15 -9.03
N GLY A 131 15.63 -26.32 -9.91
CA GLY A 131 15.43 -26.89 -11.24
C GLY A 131 14.73 -25.94 -12.21
N ILE A 132 14.55 -24.67 -11.83
CA ILE A 132 13.93 -23.61 -12.65
C ILE A 132 15.04 -22.68 -13.16
N ARG A 133 15.00 -22.32 -14.44
CA ARG A 133 15.96 -21.38 -15.01
C ARG A 133 15.63 -19.96 -14.54
N ALA A 134 16.49 -19.39 -13.70
CA ALA A 134 16.37 -18.00 -13.29
C ALA A 134 16.49 -17.05 -14.50
N ARG A 135 15.58 -16.10 -14.68
CA ARG A 135 15.68 -15.12 -15.78
C ARG A 135 16.51 -13.91 -15.33
N VAL A 136 17.60 -13.63 -16.03
CA VAL A 136 18.55 -12.57 -15.62
C VAL A 136 18.73 -11.46 -16.65
N HIS A 137 18.91 -10.25 -16.14
CA HIS A 137 19.20 -9.02 -16.88
C HIS A 137 20.59 -8.51 -16.48
N LEU A 138 21.62 -8.68 -17.32
CA LEU A 138 22.97 -8.21 -16.98
C LEU A 138 23.07 -6.70 -17.11
N LYS A 139 23.56 -6.06 -16.06
CA LYS A 139 23.69 -4.61 -15.97
C LYS A 139 25.13 -4.18 -16.24
N ALA A 140 25.33 -3.45 -17.34
CA ALA A 140 26.59 -2.77 -17.59
C ALA A 140 26.59 -1.41 -16.87
N ASP A 141 27.74 -0.99 -16.33
CA ASP A 141 27.94 0.39 -15.90
C ASP A 141 28.48 1.22 -17.07
N THR A 142 27.65 2.13 -17.57
CA THR A 142 27.98 3.00 -18.70
C THR A 142 28.36 4.42 -18.27
N GLY A 143 28.63 4.64 -16.99
CA GLY A 143 29.12 5.91 -16.46
C GLY A 143 28.36 6.44 -15.25
N LEU A 144 27.27 5.78 -14.83
CA LEU A 144 26.53 6.21 -13.64
C LEU A 144 27.28 5.88 -12.35
N SER A 145 28.19 4.89 -12.36
CA SER A 145 29.06 4.56 -11.21
C SER A 145 28.27 4.21 -9.94
N ARG A 146 27.12 3.53 -10.10
CA ARG A 146 26.22 3.13 -9.00
C ARG A 146 26.20 1.61 -8.80
N ASN A 147 25.50 0.92 -9.69
CA ASN A 147 25.51 -0.54 -9.83
C ASN A 147 25.80 -0.86 -11.30
N GLY A 148 26.30 -2.06 -11.57
CA GLY A 148 26.59 -2.57 -12.90
C GLY A 148 28.06 -2.95 -13.01
N ALA A 149 28.38 -3.86 -13.92
CA ALA A 149 29.76 -4.24 -14.17
C ALA A 149 30.46 -3.17 -15.00
N THR A 150 31.64 -2.74 -14.53
CA THR A 150 32.51 -1.81 -15.25
C THR A 150 32.99 -2.42 -16.57
N PRO A 151 33.50 -1.62 -17.53
CA PRO A 151 34.05 -2.15 -18.78
C PRO A 151 35.10 -3.26 -18.59
N GLU A 152 35.87 -3.20 -17.50
CA GLU A 152 36.89 -4.20 -17.17
C GLU A 152 36.27 -5.51 -16.66
N LEU A 153 35.20 -5.43 -15.88
CA LEU A 153 34.50 -6.59 -15.29
C LEU A 153 33.49 -7.22 -16.26
N TRP A 154 32.98 -6.44 -17.22
CA TRP A 154 31.90 -6.84 -18.12
C TRP A 154 32.19 -8.13 -18.91
N PRO A 155 33.37 -8.31 -19.55
CA PRO A 155 33.66 -9.54 -20.30
C PRO A 155 33.60 -10.81 -19.46
N ASP A 156 34.08 -10.76 -18.22
CA ASP A 156 34.08 -11.92 -17.31
C ASP A 156 32.66 -12.24 -16.82
N LEU A 157 31.88 -11.21 -16.47
CA LEU A 157 30.49 -11.39 -16.06
C LEU A 157 29.66 -12.02 -17.20
N VAL A 158 29.84 -11.55 -18.44
CA VAL A 158 29.14 -12.12 -19.60
C VAL A 158 29.55 -13.57 -19.83
N ARG A 159 30.86 -13.89 -19.81
CA ARG A 159 31.33 -15.27 -20.00
C ARG A 159 30.70 -16.23 -18.98
N ALA A 160 30.66 -15.81 -17.71
CA ALA A 160 30.03 -16.59 -16.65
C ALA A 160 28.52 -16.78 -16.91
N ALA A 161 27.81 -15.73 -17.34
CA ALA A 161 26.38 -15.82 -17.61
C ALA A 161 26.07 -16.72 -18.81
N VAL A 162 26.86 -16.64 -19.89
CA VAL A 162 26.73 -17.51 -21.07
C VAL A 162 26.97 -18.98 -20.70
N ALA A 163 27.97 -19.24 -19.85
CA ALA A 163 28.24 -20.60 -19.38
C ALA A 163 27.08 -21.16 -18.53
N ALA A 164 26.54 -20.36 -17.60
CA ALA A 164 25.41 -20.74 -16.76
C ALA A 164 24.11 -20.94 -17.57
N ASP A 165 23.90 -20.12 -18.61
CA ASP A 165 22.79 -20.27 -19.56
C ASP A 165 22.91 -21.57 -20.37
N ALA A 166 24.11 -21.89 -20.88
CA ALA A 166 24.37 -23.15 -21.57
C ALA A 166 24.21 -24.38 -20.67
N ALA A 167 24.52 -24.26 -19.38
CA ALA A 167 24.34 -25.29 -18.37
C ALA A 167 22.86 -25.46 -17.92
N GLY A 168 21.96 -24.56 -18.34
CA GLY A 168 20.55 -24.63 -17.99
C GLY A 168 20.23 -24.16 -16.57
N GLU A 169 21.09 -23.36 -15.98
CA GLU A 169 20.96 -22.86 -14.60
C GLU A 169 20.17 -21.54 -14.55
N LEU A 170 20.27 -20.76 -15.62
CA LEU A 170 19.58 -19.49 -15.79
C LEU A 170 19.24 -19.28 -17.27
N THR A 171 18.58 -18.16 -17.57
CA THR A 171 18.36 -17.65 -18.92
C THR A 171 18.87 -16.22 -18.98
N LEU A 172 19.89 -15.98 -19.80
CA LEU A 172 20.40 -14.64 -20.10
C LEU A 172 19.39 -13.91 -21.00
N HIS A 173 18.47 -13.19 -20.38
CA HIS A 173 17.32 -12.62 -21.09
C HIS A 173 17.60 -11.23 -21.65
N ALA A 174 18.27 -10.37 -20.89
CA ALA A 174 18.47 -8.99 -21.31
C ALA A 174 19.83 -8.42 -20.91
N LEU A 175 20.22 -7.37 -21.63
CA LEU A 175 21.32 -6.48 -21.27
C LEU A 175 20.77 -5.08 -20.98
N TRP A 176 21.27 -4.42 -19.95
CA TRP A 176 20.77 -3.09 -19.61
C TRP A 176 21.77 -2.19 -18.90
N SER A 177 21.43 -0.91 -18.84
CA SER A 177 22.11 0.10 -18.04
C SER A 177 21.13 1.20 -17.64
N HIS A 178 21.64 2.23 -16.98
CA HIS A 178 20.90 3.42 -16.56
C HIS A 178 21.72 4.67 -16.88
N LEU A 179 21.10 5.63 -17.57
CA LEU A 179 21.74 6.92 -17.86
C LEU A 179 21.82 7.79 -16.61
N ALA A 180 22.80 8.68 -16.59
CA ALA A 180 22.98 9.66 -15.53
C ALA A 180 22.11 10.92 -15.75
N ASP A 181 21.74 11.21 -17.00
CA ASP A 181 20.98 12.41 -17.35
C ASP A 181 21.70 13.70 -16.91
N ALA A 182 23.02 13.70 -17.00
CA ALA A 182 23.87 14.81 -16.55
C ALA A 182 24.01 15.91 -17.60
N SER A 183 24.21 15.51 -18.86
CA SER A 183 24.33 16.39 -20.02
C SER A 183 24.07 15.61 -21.31
N PRO A 184 23.74 16.27 -22.44
CA PRO A 184 23.65 15.60 -23.74
C PRO A 184 24.95 14.85 -24.11
N GLU A 185 26.11 15.45 -23.85
CA GLU A 185 27.41 14.85 -24.15
C GLU A 185 27.69 13.60 -23.31
N ASP A 186 27.36 13.62 -22.02
CA ASP A 186 27.52 12.47 -21.13
C ASP A 186 26.55 11.34 -21.48
N ASP A 187 25.32 11.67 -21.88
CA ASP A 187 24.31 10.71 -22.33
C ASP A 187 24.73 10.03 -23.65
N ASP A 188 25.27 10.79 -24.61
CA ASP A 188 25.82 10.26 -25.86
C ASP A 188 27.01 9.33 -25.58
N ALA A 189 27.90 9.71 -24.66
CA ALA A 189 29.02 8.87 -24.25
C ALA A 189 28.55 7.57 -23.57
N ALA A 190 27.54 7.64 -22.70
CA ALA A 190 26.96 6.47 -22.05
C ALA A 190 26.22 5.55 -23.05
N LEU A 191 25.53 6.12 -24.04
CA LEU A 191 24.90 5.37 -25.12
C LEU A 191 25.95 4.63 -25.96
N ALA A 192 27.06 5.29 -26.32
CA ALA A 192 28.17 4.65 -27.03
C ALA A 192 28.78 3.50 -26.22
N ARG A 193 28.99 3.68 -24.91
CA ARG A 193 29.45 2.60 -24.02
C ARG A 193 28.45 1.45 -23.92
N PHE A 194 27.15 1.73 -23.95
CA PHE A 194 26.14 0.67 -23.94
C PHE A 194 26.15 -0.15 -25.24
N HIS A 195 26.29 0.51 -26.40
CA HIS A 195 26.49 -0.19 -27.67
C HIS A 195 27.74 -1.08 -27.66
N GLU A 196 28.83 -0.59 -27.09
CA GLU A 196 30.06 -1.36 -26.93
C GLU A 196 29.88 -2.56 -26.00
N ALA A 197 29.23 -2.38 -24.85
CA ALA A 197 28.91 -3.47 -23.93
C ALA A 197 28.04 -4.55 -24.59
N VAL A 198 27.06 -4.15 -25.39
CA VAL A 198 26.23 -5.05 -26.20
C VAL A 198 27.08 -5.82 -27.22
N ARG A 199 27.93 -5.14 -27.98
CA ARG A 199 28.82 -5.76 -28.98
C ARG A 199 29.73 -6.81 -28.34
N VAL A 200 30.40 -6.44 -27.26
CA VAL A 200 31.28 -7.35 -26.49
C VAL A 200 30.49 -8.56 -25.99
N ALA A 201 29.27 -8.37 -25.50
CA ALA A 201 28.47 -9.47 -25.00
C ALA A 201 28.10 -10.48 -26.11
N GLU A 202 27.69 -9.99 -27.28
CA GLU A 202 27.32 -10.81 -28.43
C GLU A 202 28.51 -11.59 -29.01
N GLU A 203 29.69 -10.96 -29.06
CA GLU A 203 30.96 -11.58 -29.45
C GLU A 203 31.39 -12.71 -28.51
N LEU A 204 31.06 -12.57 -27.22
CA LEU A 204 31.29 -13.60 -26.20
C LEU A 204 30.20 -14.69 -26.17
N GLY A 205 29.23 -14.63 -27.09
CA GLY A 205 28.21 -15.66 -27.27
C GLY A 205 26.87 -15.36 -26.61
N ALA A 206 26.67 -14.22 -25.95
CA ALA A 206 25.37 -13.83 -25.42
C ALA A 206 24.35 -13.64 -26.55
N ARG A 207 23.10 -14.02 -26.29
CA ARG A 207 21.97 -13.87 -27.22
C ARG A 207 20.77 -13.25 -26.48
N PRO A 208 20.89 -12.00 -26.00
CA PRO A 208 19.82 -11.38 -25.23
C PRO A 208 18.57 -11.18 -26.08
N VAL A 209 17.41 -11.43 -25.49
CA VAL A 209 16.09 -11.18 -26.08
C VAL A 209 15.79 -9.67 -26.06
N GLU A 210 16.29 -8.95 -25.05
CA GLU A 210 15.97 -7.54 -24.84
C GLU A 210 17.20 -6.71 -24.47
N LYS A 211 17.19 -5.45 -24.90
CA LYS A 211 18.14 -4.41 -24.50
C LYS A 211 17.33 -3.22 -23.99
N HIS A 212 17.68 -2.68 -22.83
CA HIS A 212 16.99 -1.50 -22.30
C HIS A 212 17.92 -0.54 -21.58
N LEU A 213 17.92 0.73 -22.01
CA LEU A 213 18.79 1.77 -21.45
C LEU A 213 17.97 2.91 -20.84
N ALA A 214 17.01 3.45 -21.61
CA ALA A 214 16.23 4.61 -21.23
C ALA A 214 15.37 4.40 -19.97
N ALA A 215 15.43 5.40 -19.07
CA ALA A 215 14.40 5.69 -18.07
C ALA A 215 13.50 6.84 -18.55
N SER A 216 12.70 7.46 -17.69
CA SER A 216 11.71 8.48 -18.08
C SER A 216 12.25 9.59 -18.98
N SER A 217 13.31 10.30 -18.57
CA SER A 217 13.86 11.43 -19.31
C SER A 217 14.38 11.02 -20.70
N ALA A 218 15.24 10.01 -20.75
CA ALA A 218 15.79 9.49 -21.99
C ALA A 218 14.73 8.83 -22.89
N GLY A 219 13.73 8.18 -22.31
CA GLY A 219 12.59 7.63 -23.02
C GLY A 219 11.83 8.71 -23.78
N ILE A 220 11.65 9.87 -23.14
CA ILE A 220 11.01 11.04 -23.72
C ILE A 220 11.91 11.69 -24.79
N ARG A 221 13.16 12.04 -24.45
CA ARG A 221 13.98 12.94 -25.28
C ARG A 221 15.00 12.28 -26.20
N LEU A 222 15.40 11.02 -25.96
CA LEU A 222 16.44 10.31 -26.73
C LEU A 222 15.89 9.04 -27.41
N PRO A 223 15.30 9.12 -28.61
CA PRO A 223 14.82 7.95 -29.35
C PRO A 223 15.84 6.81 -29.50
N ALA A 224 17.13 7.15 -29.69
CA ALA A 224 18.21 6.18 -29.83
C ALA A 224 18.46 5.34 -28.55
N ALA A 225 18.07 5.84 -27.37
CA ALA A 225 18.25 5.15 -26.09
C ALA A 225 17.09 4.20 -25.72
N ARG A 226 16.03 4.14 -26.54
CA ARG A 226 14.81 3.36 -26.22
C ARG A 226 14.99 1.85 -26.38
N PHE A 227 15.82 1.42 -27.33
CA PHE A 227 16.06 0.01 -27.65
C PHE A 227 14.76 -0.81 -27.70
N ASP A 228 14.70 -1.97 -27.03
CA ASP A 228 13.55 -2.86 -27.05
C ASP A 228 12.50 -2.51 -26.00
N MET A 229 12.90 -1.74 -24.98
CA MET A 229 12.05 -1.40 -23.83
C MET A 229 12.53 -0.14 -23.10
N VAL A 230 11.57 0.71 -22.72
CA VAL A 230 11.78 1.91 -21.89
C VAL A 230 11.20 1.68 -20.50
N ARG A 231 11.94 2.13 -19.47
CA ARG A 231 11.54 2.01 -18.06
C ARG A 231 11.02 3.34 -17.53
N PHE A 232 9.72 3.56 -17.58
CA PHE A 232 9.12 4.80 -17.08
C PHE A 232 8.87 4.71 -15.57
N GLY A 233 9.38 5.69 -14.83
CA GLY A 233 9.15 5.88 -13.39
C GLY A 233 8.36 7.15 -13.15
N ILE A 234 9.02 8.21 -12.69
CA ILE A 234 8.39 9.46 -12.25
C ILE A 234 7.36 10.06 -13.22
N ALA A 235 7.60 9.96 -14.54
CA ALA A 235 6.68 10.48 -15.57
C ALA A 235 5.32 9.76 -15.59
N VAL A 236 5.24 8.49 -15.16
CA VAL A 236 3.95 7.77 -15.03
C VAL A 236 3.04 8.44 -14.01
N TYR A 237 3.63 9.06 -12.99
CA TYR A 237 2.92 9.77 -11.92
C TYR A 237 2.60 11.22 -12.28
N GLY A 238 2.88 11.62 -13.53
CA GLY A 238 2.59 12.94 -14.07
C GLY A 238 3.56 14.03 -13.64
N ILE A 239 4.69 13.66 -13.05
CA ILE A 239 5.74 14.57 -12.61
C ILE A 239 6.85 14.58 -13.66
N SER A 240 7.29 15.78 -14.03
CA SER A 240 8.34 15.93 -15.03
C SER A 240 9.70 15.40 -14.54
N PRO A 241 10.43 14.65 -15.37
CA PRO A 241 11.84 14.34 -15.10
C PRO A 241 12.79 15.48 -15.55
N PHE A 242 12.27 16.66 -15.88
CA PHE A 242 13.06 17.80 -16.38
C PHE A 242 12.85 19.06 -15.54
N ASP A 243 13.90 19.85 -15.40
CA ASP A 243 13.84 21.15 -14.70
C ASP A 243 13.22 22.26 -15.56
N ASP A 244 13.20 22.10 -16.88
CA ASP A 244 12.82 23.14 -17.84
C ASP A 244 11.37 23.06 -18.31
N ARG A 245 10.65 21.99 -17.95
CA ARG A 245 9.29 21.68 -18.39
C ARG A 245 8.51 20.99 -17.28
N SER A 246 7.24 21.36 -17.12
CA SER A 246 6.33 20.69 -16.20
C SER A 246 5.77 19.39 -16.78
N GLY A 247 5.17 18.54 -15.93
CA GLY A 247 4.43 17.37 -16.41
C GLY A 247 3.34 17.73 -17.42
N ARG A 248 2.67 18.87 -17.23
CA ARG A 248 1.64 19.39 -18.13
C ARG A 248 2.21 19.76 -19.51
N ASP A 249 3.41 20.34 -19.58
CA ASP A 249 4.07 20.66 -20.86
C ASP A 249 4.39 19.38 -21.66
N LEU A 250 4.50 18.24 -20.98
CA LEU A 250 4.69 16.92 -21.57
C LEU A 250 3.37 16.20 -21.90
N GLY A 251 2.22 16.84 -21.64
CA GLY A 251 0.89 16.24 -21.81
C GLY A 251 0.54 15.20 -20.74
N LEU A 252 1.28 15.19 -19.62
CA LEU A 252 1.07 14.31 -18.48
C LEU A 252 0.18 14.98 -17.42
N VAL A 253 -0.46 14.15 -16.59
CA VAL A 253 -1.38 14.58 -15.54
C VAL A 253 -0.85 14.08 -14.19
N PRO A 254 -0.49 14.97 -13.24
CA PRO A 254 -0.10 14.56 -11.89
C PRO A 254 -1.18 13.72 -11.22
N ALA A 255 -0.81 12.55 -10.69
CA ALA A 255 -1.78 11.59 -10.16
C ALA A 255 -2.12 11.79 -8.68
N MET A 256 -1.26 12.46 -7.91
CA MET A 256 -1.46 12.66 -6.46
C MET A 256 -1.98 14.06 -6.15
N THR A 257 -3.02 14.12 -5.33
CA THR A 257 -3.43 15.33 -4.59
C THR A 257 -3.25 15.07 -3.09
N LEU A 258 -2.38 15.83 -2.43
CA LEU A 258 -2.17 15.76 -0.98
C LEU A 258 -2.98 16.86 -0.31
N GLU A 259 -3.90 16.45 0.57
CA GLU A 259 -4.82 17.35 1.25
C GLU A 259 -5.05 16.96 2.71
N ALA A 260 -5.52 17.94 3.50
CA ALA A 260 -5.99 17.70 4.85
C ALA A 260 -7.06 18.71 5.25
N ASP A 261 -7.92 18.31 6.16
CA ASP A 261 -8.98 19.17 6.68
C ASP A 261 -8.41 20.13 7.74
N VAL A 262 -8.84 21.38 7.74
CA VAL A 262 -8.45 22.36 8.76
C VAL A 262 -8.99 21.91 10.12
N VAL A 263 -8.10 21.73 11.11
CA VAL A 263 -8.45 21.20 12.45
C VAL A 263 -8.60 22.27 13.52
N SER A 264 -8.14 23.50 13.26
CA SER A 264 -8.33 24.62 14.17
C SER A 264 -8.34 25.94 13.41
N VAL A 265 -9.29 26.80 13.76
CA VAL A 265 -9.39 28.17 13.25
C VAL A 265 -9.42 29.11 14.45
N LYS A 266 -8.55 30.13 14.46
CA LYS A 266 -8.54 31.13 15.53
C LYS A 266 -8.27 32.53 14.99
N ARG A 267 -9.01 33.50 15.51
CA ARG A 267 -8.77 34.93 15.26
C ARG A 267 -7.71 35.46 16.25
N VAL A 268 -6.73 36.18 15.74
CA VAL A 268 -5.66 36.79 16.54
C VAL A 268 -5.54 38.30 16.26
N THR A 269 -4.92 39.02 17.18
CA THR A 269 -4.62 40.46 17.02
C THR A 269 -3.40 40.69 16.14
N ALA A 270 -3.15 41.95 15.79
CA ALA A 270 -1.90 42.36 15.13
C ALA A 270 -0.66 42.02 15.96
N GLY A 271 0.45 41.70 15.29
CA GLY A 271 1.75 41.39 15.90
C GLY A 271 1.85 40.00 16.54
N HIS A 272 0.83 39.16 16.40
CA HIS A 272 0.80 37.82 16.98
C HIS A 272 1.84 36.93 16.30
N GLY A 273 2.72 36.31 17.08
CA GLY A 273 3.75 35.41 16.55
C GLY A 273 3.18 34.02 16.23
N VAL A 274 3.63 33.41 15.14
CA VAL A 274 3.11 32.13 14.66
C VAL A 274 4.20 31.06 14.58
N SER A 275 3.90 29.88 15.10
CA SER A 275 4.78 28.70 15.15
C SER A 275 6.09 28.91 15.92
N TYR A 276 7.00 27.93 15.87
CA TYR A 276 8.28 27.96 16.56
C TYR A 276 9.14 29.13 16.09
N GLY A 277 9.84 29.78 17.04
CA GLY A 277 10.70 30.94 16.78
C GLY A 277 9.93 32.26 16.63
N LEU A 278 8.62 32.21 16.32
CA LEU A 278 7.79 33.38 16.05
C LEU A 278 8.36 34.25 14.91
N ASP A 279 8.95 33.60 13.91
CA ASP A 279 9.56 34.24 12.74
C ASP A 279 8.50 34.93 11.87
N HIS A 280 7.26 34.41 11.86
CA HIS A 280 6.09 35.08 11.28
C HIS A 280 5.33 35.86 12.35
N ARG A 281 4.94 37.09 12.01
CA ARG A 281 4.05 37.92 12.83
C ARG A 281 2.94 38.52 11.98
N THR A 282 1.71 38.44 12.46
CA THR A 282 0.55 38.99 11.76
C THR A 282 0.69 40.51 11.59
N ALA A 283 0.46 41.03 10.39
CA ALA A 283 0.54 42.47 10.11
C ALA A 283 -0.65 43.25 10.71
N GLY A 284 -1.80 42.60 10.85
CA GLY A 284 -3.04 43.12 11.42
C GLY A 284 -3.80 42.03 12.15
N PRO A 285 -5.02 42.31 12.66
CA PRO A 285 -5.93 41.25 13.09
C PRO A 285 -6.11 40.25 11.96
N SER A 286 -5.96 38.96 12.24
CA SER A 286 -5.99 37.92 11.22
C SER A 286 -6.54 36.61 11.74
N THR A 287 -7.01 35.76 10.84
CA THR A 287 -7.42 34.39 11.11
C THR A 287 -6.26 33.44 10.81
N LEU A 288 -5.95 32.56 11.75
CA LEU A 288 -4.97 31.49 11.59
C LEU A 288 -5.70 30.15 11.44
N ALA A 289 -5.40 29.42 10.37
CA ALA A 289 -5.93 28.08 10.10
C ALA A 289 -4.82 27.04 10.30
N LEU A 290 -5.10 25.98 11.06
CA LEU A 290 -4.16 24.90 11.36
C LEU A 290 -4.46 23.69 10.47
N VAL A 291 -3.46 23.26 9.72
CA VAL A 291 -3.52 22.08 8.84
C VAL A 291 -2.69 20.96 9.45
N PRO A 292 -3.25 19.76 9.67
CA PRO A 292 -2.59 18.66 10.38
C PRO A 292 -1.64 17.88 9.47
N LEU A 293 -0.75 18.57 8.74
CA LEU A 293 0.32 17.96 7.95
C LEU A 293 1.66 18.64 8.31
N GLY A 294 2.64 17.84 8.71
CA GLY A 294 3.97 18.31 9.08
C GLY A 294 5.10 17.49 8.47
N TYR A 295 6.32 17.72 8.94
CA TYR A 295 7.48 17.06 8.36
C TYR A 295 7.57 15.55 8.66
N ALA A 296 6.86 15.03 9.66
CA ALA A 296 6.73 13.60 9.88
C ALA A 296 5.76 12.93 8.89
N ASP A 297 4.89 13.72 8.25
CA ASP A 297 3.98 13.27 7.19
C ASP A 297 4.60 13.43 5.79
N GLY A 298 5.78 14.05 5.70
CA GLY A 298 6.54 14.23 4.46
C GLY A 298 6.71 15.68 4.01
N ILE A 299 6.09 16.66 4.70
CA ILE A 299 6.17 18.07 4.27
C ILE A 299 7.57 18.64 4.55
N PRO A 300 8.31 19.12 3.53
CA PRO A 300 9.67 19.59 3.70
C PRO A 300 9.69 20.88 4.53
N ARG A 301 10.23 20.79 5.75
CA ARG A 301 10.32 21.93 6.68
C ARG A 301 11.05 23.14 6.08
N ILE A 302 12.03 22.90 5.22
CA ILE A 302 12.84 23.94 4.59
C ILE A 302 12.04 24.80 3.60
N ALA A 303 10.94 24.28 3.05
CA ALA A 303 10.10 24.99 2.09
C ALA A 303 9.23 26.09 2.72
N ALA A 304 9.08 26.11 4.05
CA ALA A 304 8.17 27.01 4.77
C ALA A 304 8.24 28.51 4.34
N PRO A 305 9.43 29.11 4.07
CA PRO A 305 9.52 30.52 3.69
C PRO A 305 8.91 30.87 2.33
N HIS A 306 8.76 29.88 1.44
CA HIS A 306 8.30 30.08 0.06
C HIS A 306 7.00 29.33 -0.23
N ALA A 307 6.67 28.34 0.59
CA ALA A 307 5.53 27.48 0.37
C ALA A 307 4.19 28.20 0.54
N SER A 308 3.25 27.79 -0.30
CA SER A 308 1.84 28.16 -0.18
C SER A 308 0.96 26.93 -0.25
N VAL A 309 -0.28 27.06 0.21
CA VAL A 309 -1.30 26.00 0.28
C VAL A 309 -2.61 26.58 -0.25
N LEU A 310 -3.38 25.80 -1.02
CA LEU A 310 -4.70 26.22 -1.49
C LEU A 310 -5.74 25.96 -0.40
N LEU A 311 -6.53 26.98 -0.06
CA LEU A 311 -7.67 26.88 0.86
C LEU A 311 -8.80 27.77 0.33
N ASN A 312 -10.02 27.23 0.23
CA ASN A 312 -11.22 27.94 -0.26
C ASN A 312 -10.97 28.72 -1.57
N GLY A 313 -10.26 28.09 -2.52
CA GLY A 313 -9.99 28.64 -3.86
C GLY A 313 -8.90 29.72 -3.92
N ARG A 314 -8.15 29.96 -2.83
CA ARG A 314 -7.03 30.92 -2.82
C ARG A 314 -5.79 30.31 -2.18
N ARG A 315 -4.61 30.63 -2.72
CA ARG A 315 -3.32 30.24 -2.14
C ARG A 315 -2.96 31.15 -0.97
N PHE A 316 -2.55 30.55 0.14
CA PHE A 316 -2.04 31.24 1.31
C PHE A 316 -0.62 30.77 1.62
N PRO A 317 0.31 31.68 1.95
CA PRO A 317 1.65 31.30 2.37
C PRO A 317 1.60 30.55 3.71
N VAL A 318 2.56 29.63 3.90
CA VAL A 318 2.77 29.01 5.21
C VAL A 318 3.24 30.07 6.21
N ALA A 319 2.53 30.20 7.33
CA ALA A 319 2.80 31.18 8.37
C ALA A 319 3.74 30.60 9.44
N GLY A 320 5.02 30.95 9.34
CA GLY A 320 6.07 30.50 10.27
C GLY A 320 6.60 29.11 9.92
N ARG A 321 7.15 28.40 10.91
CA ARG A 321 7.82 27.10 10.67
C ARG A 321 6.81 25.96 10.54
N ILE A 322 7.07 25.03 9.62
CA ILE A 322 6.41 23.72 9.59
C ILE A 322 6.88 22.89 10.79
N ALA A 323 5.93 22.38 11.58
CA ALA A 323 6.17 21.53 12.74
C ALA A 323 6.14 20.04 12.35
N MET A 324 6.32 19.15 13.34
CA MET A 324 6.38 17.70 13.10
C MET A 324 5.10 17.18 12.45
N ASP A 325 3.95 17.63 12.93
CA ASP A 325 2.64 17.05 12.56
C ASP A 325 1.65 18.09 12.00
N GLN A 326 2.09 19.34 11.78
CA GLN A 326 1.20 20.44 11.40
C GLN A 326 1.91 21.65 10.80
N LEU A 327 1.14 22.45 10.07
CA LEU A 327 1.51 23.77 9.57
C LEU A 327 0.36 24.77 9.80
N VAL A 328 0.67 26.08 9.76
CA VAL A 328 -0.31 27.15 9.97
C VAL A 328 -0.39 28.01 8.73
N LEU A 329 -1.60 28.43 8.36
CA LEU A 329 -1.86 29.44 7.34
C LEU A 329 -2.38 30.72 8.00
N ASP A 330 -1.91 31.87 7.54
CA ASP A 330 -2.43 33.18 7.90
C ASP A 330 -3.36 33.66 6.77
N VAL A 331 -4.68 33.61 7.01
CA VAL A 331 -5.69 33.77 5.95
C VAL A 331 -6.38 35.14 5.94
N GLY A 332 -5.91 36.08 6.77
CA GLY A 332 -6.48 37.41 6.88
C GLY A 332 -7.93 37.39 7.37
N ASP A 333 -8.81 38.08 6.64
CA ASP A 333 -10.26 38.14 6.89
C ASP A 333 -11.04 37.09 6.11
N MET A 334 -10.37 36.16 5.43
CA MET A 334 -11.07 35.07 4.74
C MET A 334 -11.85 34.23 5.76
N PRO A 335 -13.16 34.00 5.55
CA PRO A 335 -13.91 33.00 6.30
C PRO A 335 -13.33 31.61 6.05
N VAL A 336 -12.95 30.94 7.13
CA VAL A 336 -12.47 29.56 7.13
C VAL A 336 -13.11 28.85 8.32
N GLU A 337 -13.56 27.62 8.11
CA GLU A 337 -14.15 26.78 9.14
C GLU A 337 -13.31 25.52 9.38
N VAL A 338 -13.46 24.93 10.56
CA VAL A 338 -12.91 23.59 10.82
C VAL A 338 -13.60 22.61 9.88
N GLY A 339 -12.83 21.77 9.20
CA GLY A 339 -13.32 20.86 8.16
C GLY A 339 -13.11 21.37 6.73
N ASP A 340 -12.78 22.65 6.51
CA ASP A 340 -12.42 23.14 5.18
C ASP A 340 -11.16 22.41 4.68
N THR A 341 -11.14 22.01 3.40
CA THR A 341 -10.02 21.25 2.82
C THR A 341 -8.88 22.17 2.39
N ALA A 342 -7.70 21.95 2.95
CA ALA A 342 -6.45 22.56 2.53
C ALA A 342 -5.69 21.61 1.59
N VAL A 343 -5.43 22.04 0.36
CA VAL A 343 -4.69 21.26 -0.65
C VAL A 343 -3.24 21.70 -0.66
N ILE A 344 -2.36 20.81 -0.21
CA ILE A 344 -0.92 21.04 -0.11
C ILE A 344 -0.31 20.99 -1.52
N LEU A 345 -0.55 19.92 -2.25
CA LEU A 345 -0.15 19.77 -3.64
C LEU A 345 -1.20 19.01 -4.46
N GLY A 346 -1.20 19.20 -5.77
CA GLY A 346 -2.08 18.51 -6.71
C GLY A 346 -1.71 18.76 -8.18
N PRO A 347 -2.62 18.46 -9.13
CA PRO A 347 -2.45 18.69 -10.56
C PRO A 347 -2.27 20.17 -10.98
N GLY A 348 -2.66 21.10 -10.11
CA GLY A 348 -2.56 22.55 -10.32
C GLY A 348 -3.69 23.14 -11.18
N ASP A 349 -4.71 22.35 -11.54
CA ASP A 349 -5.83 22.78 -12.37
C ASP A 349 -6.85 23.66 -11.63
N ARG A 350 -6.91 23.56 -10.29
CA ARG A 350 -7.69 24.46 -9.40
C ARG A 350 -6.83 25.61 -8.86
N GLY A 351 -5.58 25.70 -9.28
CA GLY A 351 -4.62 26.68 -8.80
C GLY A 351 -3.99 26.31 -7.45
N GLU A 352 -4.00 25.03 -7.05
CA GLU A 352 -3.17 24.49 -5.98
C GLU A 352 -1.71 24.37 -6.39
N PRO A 353 -0.75 24.34 -5.45
CA PRO A 353 0.65 24.06 -5.76
C PRO A 353 0.85 22.69 -6.40
N THR A 354 1.86 22.53 -7.27
CA THR A 354 2.26 21.21 -7.78
C THR A 354 3.39 20.59 -6.96
N ALA A 355 3.67 19.31 -7.19
CA ALA A 355 4.86 18.65 -6.62
C ALA A 355 6.16 19.33 -7.08
N GLU A 356 6.25 19.81 -8.33
CA GLU A 356 7.42 20.55 -8.81
C GLU A 356 7.57 21.92 -8.12
N GLU A 357 6.49 22.62 -7.81
CA GLU A 357 6.57 23.88 -7.04
C GLU A 357 7.11 23.63 -5.62
N TRP A 358 6.61 22.59 -4.94
CA TRP A 358 7.13 22.18 -3.62
C TRP A 358 8.58 21.74 -3.67
N ALA A 359 8.98 21.04 -4.74
CA ALA A 359 10.36 20.65 -4.97
C ALA A 359 11.27 21.88 -5.13
N GLY A 360 10.84 22.86 -5.92
CA GLY A 360 11.55 24.14 -6.08
C GLY A 360 11.70 24.91 -4.76
N TRP A 361 10.65 24.99 -3.94
CA TRP A 361 10.73 25.61 -2.61
C TRP A 361 11.62 24.85 -1.63
N ALA A 362 11.78 23.55 -1.81
CA ALA A 362 12.57 22.69 -0.96
C ALA A 362 14.00 22.43 -1.48
N GLU A 363 14.38 23.03 -2.61
CA GLU A 363 15.67 22.79 -3.30
C GLU A 363 15.92 21.30 -3.60
N THR A 364 14.89 20.63 -4.12
CA THR A 364 14.93 19.21 -4.50
C THR A 364 14.14 18.94 -5.79
N ILE A 365 13.84 17.68 -6.07
CA ILE A 365 13.09 17.17 -7.22
C ILE A 365 11.70 16.66 -6.82
N GLY A 366 10.77 16.64 -7.78
CA GLY A 366 9.40 16.19 -7.56
C GLY A 366 9.30 14.75 -7.04
N ASP A 367 10.22 13.86 -7.44
CA ASP A 367 10.32 12.48 -6.94
C ASP A 367 10.42 12.42 -5.41
N GLU A 368 11.26 13.28 -4.81
CA GLU A 368 11.46 13.28 -3.36
C GLU A 368 10.19 13.74 -2.64
N ILE A 369 9.49 14.72 -3.20
CA ILE A 369 8.25 15.27 -2.61
C ILE A 369 7.19 14.19 -2.46
N VAL A 370 6.86 13.47 -3.53
CA VAL A 370 5.81 12.44 -3.47
C VAL A 370 6.23 11.18 -2.73
N THR A 371 7.51 10.78 -2.85
CA THR A 371 8.02 9.57 -2.18
C THR A 371 8.10 9.76 -0.67
N ARG A 372 8.20 11.00 -0.18
CA ARG A 372 8.26 11.30 1.25
C ARG A 372 6.92 11.31 1.96
N VAL A 373 5.80 11.23 1.25
CA VAL A 373 4.48 11.15 1.86
C VAL A 373 4.42 9.91 2.75
N GLY A 374 4.42 10.12 4.06
CA GLY A 374 4.62 9.05 5.05
C GLY A 374 3.39 8.15 5.23
N PRO A 375 3.52 7.04 5.96
CA PRO A 375 2.42 6.09 6.19
C PRO A 375 1.30 6.63 7.11
N ARG A 376 1.49 7.80 7.73
CA ARG A 376 0.45 8.50 8.52
C ARG A 376 -0.61 9.18 7.65
N VAL A 377 -0.36 9.28 6.34
CA VAL A 377 -1.26 9.86 5.35
C VAL A 377 -1.97 8.73 4.64
N ASP A 378 -3.31 8.73 4.71
CA ASP A 378 -4.12 7.70 4.09
C ASP A 378 -4.07 7.85 2.57
N ARG A 379 -3.76 6.76 1.85
CA ARG A 379 -3.93 6.75 0.39
C ARG A 379 -5.39 6.46 0.06
N VAL A 380 -5.97 7.29 -0.80
CA VAL A 380 -7.32 7.10 -1.32
C VAL A 380 -7.23 7.00 -2.83
N HIS A 381 -7.43 5.81 -3.38
CA HIS A 381 -7.40 5.58 -4.81
C HIS A 381 -8.75 5.90 -5.45
N LEU A 382 -8.75 6.82 -6.42
CA LEU A 382 -9.90 7.12 -7.25
C LEU A 382 -9.83 6.30 -8.54
N HIS A 383 -11.00 6.00 -9.10
CA HIS A 383 -11.12 5.26 -10.37
C HIS A 383 -10.40 3.91 -10.32
N GLU A 384 -10.34 3.30 -9.13
CA GLU A 384 -9.99 1.89 -9.01
C GLU A 384 -11.06 1.11 -9.77
N ARG A 385 -10.61 0.27 -10.71
CA ARG A 385 -11.53 -0.63 -11.37
C ARG A 385 -11.73 -1.77 -10.41
N ASP A 386 -12.99 -2.12 -10.20
CA ASP A 386 -13.35 -3.30 -9.43
C ASP A 386 -12.81 -4.55 -10.14
N ASP A 387 -11.58 -4.94 -9.80
CA ASP A 387 -11.15 -6.33 -9.87
C ASP A 387 -11.97 -7.19 -8.87
N ALA A 388 -12.86 -6.56 -8.08
CA ALA A 388 -13.92 -7.23 -7.33
C ALA A 388 -14.94 -7.98 -8.23
N ALA A 389 -14.85 -7.89 -9.56
CA ALA A 389 -15.49 -8.85 -10.46
C ALA A 389 -14.76 -10.22 -10.54
N GLU A 390 -13.53 -10.32 -10.00
CA GLU A 390 -12.71 -11.53 -9.91
C GLU A 390 -12.14 -11.78 -8.50
N ALA A 391 -12.78 -11.27 -7.44
CA ALA A 391 -12.76 -12.02 -6.18
C ALA A 391 -13.33 -13.43 -6.48
N PRO A 392 -12.77 -14.54 -5.97
CA PRO A 392 -13.30 -15.86 -6.27
C PRO A 392 -14.77 -15.88 -5.83
N ALA A 393 -15.70 -15.81 -6.79
CA ALA A 393 -17.09 -15.54 -6.48
C ALA A 393 -17.62 -16.62 -5.52
N GLU A 394 -17.79 -16.26 -4.26
CA GLU A 394 -18.23 -17.17 -3.21
C GLU A 394 -19.62 -17.70 -3.56
N VAL A 395 -19.82 -19.00 -3.37
CA VAL A 395 -21.16 -19.58 -3.47
C VAL A 395 -21.80 -19.50 -2.10
N VAL A 396 -22.86 -18.71 -1.98
CA VAL A 396 -23.71 -18.68 -0.78
C VAL A 396 -24.53 -19.97 -0.74
N LEU A 397 -24.20 -20.85 0.20
CA LEU A 397 -24.91 -22.11 0.43
C LEU A 397 -26.19 -21.89 1.26
N SER A 398 -26.15 -20.97 2.22
CA SER A 398 -27.28 -20.51 3.02
C SER A 398 -27.06 -19.08 3.51
N ASP A 399 -28.15 -18.35 3.76
CA ASP A 399 -28.14 -16.95 4.24
C ASP A 399 -29.39 -16.68 5.06
N GLU A 400 -29.21 -16.55 6.36
CA GLU A 400 -30.29 -16.33 7.33
C GLU A 400 -30.04 -15.06 8.14
N LEU A 401 -31.11 -14.33 8.45
CA LEU A 401 -31.07 -13.15 9.29
C LEU A 401 -31.79 -13.45 10.61
N VAL A 402 -31.03 -13.54 11.70
CA VAL A 402 -31.53 -13.92 13.02
C VAL A 402 -31.60 -12.69 13.92
N PRO A 403 -32.80 -12.28 14.38
CA PRO A 403 -32.92 -11.29 15.44
C PRO A 403 -32.51 -11.91 16.77
N VAL A 404 -31.66 -11.21 17.53
CA VAL A 404 -31.12 -11.68 18.81
C VAL A 404 -31.39 -10.60 19.85
N ALA A 405 -32.36 -10.79 20.74
CA ALA A 405 -32.79 -9.74 21.65
C ALA A 405 -31.92 -9.64 22.91
N THR A 406 -31.43 -10.79 23.38
CA THR A 406 -30.73 -10.91 24.68
C THR A 406 -29.34 -11.55 24.52
N THR A 407 -28.57 -11.55 25.61
CA THR A 407 -27.30 -12.29 25.70
C THR A 407 -27.56 -13.80 25.66
N ASP A 408 -28.62 -14.26 26.34
CA ASP A 408 -29.06 -15.66 26.33
C ASP A 408 -29.46 -16.12 24.91
N ASP A 409 -30.13 -15.25 24.14
CA ASP A 409 -30.47 -15.52 22.73
C ASP A 409 -29.22 -15.67 21.86
N MET A 410 -28.17 -14.88 22.14
CA MET A 410 -26.89 -14.97 21.41
C MET A 410 -26.16 -16.26 21.74
N GLU A 411 -26.17 -16.69 23.01
CA GLU A 411 -25.61 -17.96 23.43
C GLU A 411 -26.41 -19.14 22.89
N GLU A 412 -27.74 -19.05 22.80
CA GLU A 412 -28.56 -20.08 22.17
C GLU A 412 -28.32 -20.17 20.66
N LEU A 413 -28.11 -19.03 19.99
CA LEU A 413 -27.67 -19.01 18.58
C LEU A 413 -26.30 -19.69 18.43
N GLY A 414 -25.36 -19.43 19.34
CA GLY A 414 -24.09 -20.15 19.41
C GLY A 414 -24.28 -21.66 19.58
N ARG A 415 -25.14 -22.09 20.52
CA ARG A 415 -25.46 -23.51 20.71
C ARG A 415 -26.15 -24.14 19.50
N ALA A 416 -26.98 -23.39 18.79
CA ALA A 416 -27.65 -23.86 17.58
C ALA A 416 -26.63 -24.11 16.45
N VAL A 417 -25.75 -23.14 16.18
CA VAL A 417 -24.69 -23.29 15.17
C VAL A 417 -23.75 -24.44 15.55
N ALA A 418 -23.38 -24.58 16.83
CA ALA A 418 -22.51 -25.67 17.30
C ALA A 418 -23.03 -27.08 16.96
N ARG A 419 -24.35 -27.29 16.87
CA ARG A 419 -24.94 -28.59 16.50
C ARG A 419 -24.70 -28.96 15.03
N GLU A 420 -24.35 -27.98 14.20
CA GLU A 420 -24.07 -28.16 12.78
C GLU A 420 -22.58 -28.22 12.45
N LEU A 421 -21.70 -27.92 13.42
CA LEU A 421 -20.26 -27.91 13.23
C LEU A 421 -19.61 -29.27 13.54
N GLY A 422 -18.60 -29.61 12.75
CA GLY A 422 -17.70 -30.74 12.92
C GLY A 422 -16.22 -30.33 12.84
N ALA A 423 -15.34 -31.31 13.06
CA ALA A 423 -13.90 -31.10 12.90
C ALA A 423 -13.58 -30.65 11.46
N GLY A 424 -12.78 -29.59 11.31
CA GLY A 424 -12.47 -28.96 10.03
C GLY A 424 -13.29 -27.70 9.72
N ASP A 425 -14.36 -27.43 10.48
CA ASP A 425 -15.20 -26.26 10.21
C ASP A 425 -14.59 -24.97 10.76
N LEU A 426 -14.72 -23.92 9.94
CA LEU A 426 -14.30 -22.55 10.23
C LEU A 426 -15.51 -21.63 10.40
N VAL A 427 -15.49 -20.83 11.47
CA VAL A 427 -16.49 -19.79 11.75
C VAL A 427 -15.80 -18.43 11.82
N VAL A 428 -16.22 -17.51 10.98
CA VAL A 428 -15.72 -16.14 10.92
C VAL A 428 -16.75 -15.21 11.55
N LEU A 429 -16.34 -14.47 12.58
CA LEU A 429 -17.20 -13.54 13.31
C LEU A 429 -16.79 -12.09 13.06
N SER A 430 -17.72 -11.31 12.53
CA SER A 430 -17.53 -9.88 12.24
C SER A 430 -18.60 -9.02 12.91
N GLY A 431 -18.20 -7.82 13.33
CA GLY A 431 -19.07 -6.84 13.97
C GLY A 431 -18.29 -5.91 14.89
N PRO A 432 -18.86 -4.76 15.30
CA PRO A 432 -18.17 -3.76 16.11
C PRO A 432 -17.73 -4.30 17.49
N LEU A 433 -16.93 -3.51 18.22
CA LEU A 433 -16.57 -3.82 19.60
C LEU A 433 -17.84 -3.94 20.44
N GLY A 434 -17.91 -4.96 21.32
CA GLY A 434 -19.10 -5.21 22.13
C GLY A 434 -20.32 -5.76 21.37
N ALA A 435 -20.19 -6.11 20.07
CA ALA A 435 -21.30 -6.67 19.30
C ALA A 435 -21.81 -8.03 19.82
N GLY A 436 -21.04 -8.72 20.68
CA GLY A 436 -21.41 -10.04 21.22
C GLY A 436 -20.68 -11.21 20.54
N LYS A 437 -19.58 -10.97 19.83
CA LYS A 437 -18.75 -12.03 19.21
C LYS A 437 -18.31 -13.10 20.22
N THR A 438 -17.65 -12.68 21.31
CA THR A 438 -17.26 -13.61 22.38
C THR A 438 -18.45 -14.26 23.08
N THR A 439 -19.59 -13.57 23.20
CA THR A 439 -20.84 -14.15 23.74
C THR A 439 -21.34 -15.28 22.85
N PHE A 440 -21.38 -15.08 21.54
CA PHE A 440 -21.69 -16.14 20.58
C PHE A 440 -20.70 -17.31 20.72
N THR A 441 -19.40 -17.04 20.81
CA THR A 441 -18.37 -18.09 20.96
C THR A 441 -18.51 -18.87 22.28
N ARG A 442 -19.01 -18.26 23.36
CA ARG A 442 -19.36 -18.99 24.60
C ARG A 442 -20.48 -19.98 24.35
N GLY A 443 -21.58 -19.54 23.75
CA GLY A 443 -22.67 -20.43 23.34
C GLY A 443 -22.19 -21.57 22.44
N LEU A 444 -21.28 -21.27 21.51
CA LEU A 444 -20.66 -22.28 20.66
C LEU A 444 -19.84 -23.30 21.46
N GLY A 445 -18.98 -22.85 22.37
CA GLY A 445 -18.20 -23.70 23.25
C GLY A 445 -19.05 -24.61 24.14
N ASP A 446 -20.14 -24.07 24.69
CA ASP A 446 -21.11 -24.84 25.47
C ASP A 446 -21.80 -25.91 24.61
N GLY A 447 -22.21 -25.57 23.38
CA GLY A 447 -22.82 -26.50 22.44
C GLY A 447 -21.88 -27.63 22.01
N LEU A 448 -20.58 -27.35 21.88
CA LEU A 448 -19.54 -28.33 21.60
C LEU A 448 -19.07 -29.11 22.84
N GLY A 449 -19.52 -28.71 24.04
CA GLY A 449 -19.15 -29.32 25.32
C GLY A 449 -17.65 -29.21 25.63
N VAL A 450 -17.04 -28.04 25.41
CA VAL A 450 -15.60 -27.83 25.65
C VAL A 450 -15.28 -27.50 27.12
N ARG A 451 -14.01 -27.68 27.49
CA ARG A 451 -13.53 -27.50 28.86
C ARG A 451 -13.25 -26.04 29.18
N GLY A 452 -13.86 -25.59 30.28
CA GLY A 452 -13.56 -24.30 30.91
C GLY A 452 -14.25 -23.12 30.24
N PRO A 453 -14.20 -21.93 30.86
CA PRO A 453 -14.89 -20.76 30.34
C PRO A 453 -14.25 -20.24 29.05
N VAL A 454 -15.09 -19.87 28.08
CA VAL A 454 -14.66 -19.18 26.85
C VAL A 454 -14.60 -17.68 27.12
N THR A 455 -13.39 -17.13 27.01
CA THR A 455 -13.08 -15.71 27.19
C THR A 455 -12.27 -15.25 25.99
N SER A 456 -12.49 -14.02 25.52
CA SER A 456 -11.77 -13.48 24.37
C SER A 456 -10.24 -13.65 24.53
N PRO A 457 -9.55 -14.27 23.56
CA PRO A 457 -8.11 -14.50 23.60
C PRO A 457 -7.30 -13.27 23.17
N THR A 458 -7.78 -12.05 23.44
CA THR A 458 -7.22 -10.78 22.95
C THR A 458 -5.71 -10.59 23.22
N PHE A 459 -5.17 -11.17 24.29
CA PHE A 459 -3.74 -11.11 24.60
C PHE A 459 -2.90 -12.28 24.07
N VAL A 460 -3.53 -13.43 23.81
CA VAL A 460 -2.83 -14.68 23.44
C VAL A 460 -3.06 -15.08 21.98
N LEU A 461 -3.82 -14.29 21.22
CA LEU A 461 -4.22 -14.45 19.81
C LEU A 461 -5.07 -15.70 19.53
N ALA A 462 -4.72 -16.86 20.07
CA ALA A 462 -5.48 -18.09 19.97
C ALA A 462 -5.53 -18.85 21.30
N ARG A 463 -6.64 -19.54 21.56
CA ARG A 463 -6.82 -20.40 22.73
C ARG A 463 -7.58 -21.67 22.34
N THR A 464 -7.01 -22.81 22.68
CA THR A 464 -7.64 -24.12 22.48
C THR A 464 -8.43 -24.53 23.73
N HIS A 465 -9.69 -24.88 23.53
CA HIS A 465 -10.62 -25.42 24.51
C HIS A 465 -10.88 -26.90 24.20
N PRO A 466 -10.28 -27.84 24.96
CA PRO A 466 -10.44 -29.27 24.71
C PRO A 466 -11.89 -29.73 24.90
N SER A 467 -12.38 -30.65 24.07
CA SER A 467 -13.71 -31.26 24.26
C SER A 467 -13.78 -32.09 25.56
N LEU A 468 -14.93 -32.07 26.22
CA LEU A 468 -15.30 -32.96 27.33
C LEU A 468 -16.18 -34.13 26.89
N VAL A 469 -16.62 -34.14 25.63
CA VAL A 469 -17.67 -35.02 25.10
C VAL A 469 -17.24 -35.66 23.78
N ASP A 470 -16.11 -36.38 23.74
CA ASP A 470 -15.59 -37.13 22.57
C ASP A 470 -15.78 -36.43 21.20
N GLY A 471 -15.75 -35.09 21.18
CA GLY A 471 -16.00 -34.22 20.03
C GLY A 471 -14.79 -33.35 19.71
N PRO A 472 -14.86 -32.49 18.66
CA PRO A 472 -13.73 -31.63 18.29
C PRO A 472 -13.44 -30.60 19.39
N PRO A 473 -12.16 -30.29 19.68
CA PRO A 473 -11.82 -29.10 20.46
C PRO A 473 -12.24 -27.83 19.71
N LEU A 474 -12.51 -26.76 20.48
CA LEU A 474 -12.73 -25.42 19.95
C LEU A 474 -11.42 -24.64 19.99
N VAL A 475 -10.99 -24.08 18.87
CA VAL A 475 -9.90 -23.10 18.82
C VAL A 475 -10.52 -21.73 18.61
N HIS A 476 -10.41 -20.86 19.62
CA HIS A 476 -10.91 -19.49 19.57
C HIS A 476 -9.75 -18.55 19.27
N VAL A 477 -9.86 -17.78 18.19
CA VAL A 477 -8.85 -16.85 17.70
C VAL A 477 -9.41 -15.42 17.69
N ASP A 478 -8.59 -14.45 18.09
CA ASP A 478 -8.84 -13.02 17.94
C ASP A 478 -7.87 -12.46 16.88
N ALA A 479 -8.37 -12.30 15.64
CA ALA A 479 -7.59 -11.85 14.49
C ALA A 479 -7.49 -10.33 14.36
N TYR A 480 -7.86 -9.57 15.41
CA TYR A 480 -7.77 -8.10 15.37
C TYR A 480 -6.36 -7.60 15.05
N ARG A 481 -5.34 -8.34 15.50
CA ARG A 481 -3.92 -8.01 15.28
C ARG A 481 -3.25 -8.72 14.11
N LEU A 482 -3.94 -9.64 13.45
CA LEU A 482 -3.37 -10.38 12.32
C LEU A 482 -3.42 -9.51 11.05
N ALA A 483 -2.35 -9.52 10.27
CA ALA A 483 -2.27 -8.81 9.00
C ALA A 483 -2.91 -9.60 7.84
N ASP A 484 -2.71 -10.93 7.81
CA ASP A 484 -3.23 -11.82 6.77
C ASP A 484 -3.40 -13.27 7.26
N ALA A 485 -3.80 -14.18 6.36
CA ALA A 485 -4.04 -15.59 6.62
C ALA A 485 -2.79 -16.37 7.05
N ARG A 486 -1.58 -15.93 6.65
CA ARG A 486 -0.33 -16.62 6.95
C ARG A 486 0.03 -16.50 8.41
N GLU A 487 -0.25 -15.34 9.01
CA GLU A 487 -0.05 -15.17 10.45
C GLU A 487 -1.01 -16.06 11.26
N LEU A 488 -2.13 -16.50 10.69
CA LEU A 488 -2.98 -17.52 11.30
C LEU A 488 -2.41 -18.93 11.15
N ASP A 489 -1.89 -19.28 9.96
CA ASP A 489 -1.21 -20.56 9.71
C ASP A 489 0.01 -20.75 10.64
N ASP A 490 0.74 -19.66 10.93
CA ASP A 490 1.88 -19.66 11.86
C ASP A 490 1.51 -19.97 13.32
N LEU A 491 0.22 -19.97 13.68
CA LEU A 491 -0.26 -20.35 15.01
C LEU A 491 -0.32 -21.88 15.23
N ASP A 492 0.07 -22.69 14.23
CA ASP A 492 0.13 -24.16 14.28
C ASP A 492 -1.21 -24.78 14.73
N ILE A 493 -2.32 -24.24 14.20
CA ILE A 493 -3.67 -24.69 14.52
C ILE A 493 -3.97 -25.99 13.77
N ASP A 494 -4.35 -27.06 14.49
CA ASP A 494 -4.84 -28.30 13.88
C ASP A 494 -6.29 -28.14 13.40
N PHE A 495 -6.46 -27.43 12.26
CA PHE A 495 -7.75 -27.15 11.64
C PHE A 495 -8.55 -28.43 11.38
N ALA A 496 -7.90 -29.47 10.84
CA ALA A 496 -8.56 -30.72 10.44
C ALA A 496 -9.22 -31.47 11.61
N ARG A 497 -8.79 -31.24 12.85
CA ARG A 497 -9.35 -31.89 14.05
C ARG A 497 -10.19 -30.97 14.91
N SER A 498 -10.20 -29.68 14.64
CA SER A 498 -10.80 -28.67 15.52
C SER A 498 -11.99 -28.00 14.85
N VAL A 499 -12.86 -27.38 15.65
CA VAL A 499 -13.71 -26.29 15.18
C VAL A 499 -12.96 -25.00 15.45
N VAL A 500 -12.77 -24.16 14.44
CA VAL A 500 -12.03 -22.90 14.59
C VAL A 500 -12.98 -21.72 14.48
N VAL A 501 -12.96 -20.85 15.48
CA VAL A 501 -13.70 -19.58 15.49
C VAL A 501 -12.72 -18.44 15.46
N VAL A 502 -12.86 -17.56 14.47
CA VAL A 502 -12.02 -16.39 14.31
C VAL A 502 -12.85 -15.12 14.45
N GLU A 503 -12.64 -14.40 15.55
CA GLU A 503 -13.13 -13.04 15.68
C GLU A 503 -12.30 -12.10 14.82
N TRP A 504 -12.95 -11.15 14.12
CA TRP A 504 -12.29 -10.18 13.24
C TRP A 504 -11.57 -10.80 12.03
N GLY A 505 -12.03 -11.96 11.56
CA GLY A 505 -11.41 -12.71 10.45
C GLY A 505 -11.82 -12.27 9.04
N GLU A 506 -12.70 -11.27 8.88
CA GLU A 506 -13.15 -10.83 7.55
C GLU A 506 -11.98 -10.34 6.67
N GLY A 507 -11.86 -10.93 5.48
CA GLY A 507 -10.79 -10.63 4.53
C GLY A 507 -9.39 -11.06 4.96
N LYS A 508 -9.27 -11.79 6.08
CA LYS A 508 -7.98 -12.22 6.64
C LYS A 508 -7.73 -13.71 6.51
N LEU A 509 -8.68 -14.50 6.03
CA LEU A 509 -8.65 -15.97 6.07
C LEU A 509 -8.73 -16.63 4.68
N ASP A 510 -8.35 -15.89 3.64
CA ASP A 510 -8.45 -16.37 2.26
C ASP A 510 -7.64 -17.65 2.05
N GLY A 511 -8.31 -18.71 1.59
CA GLY A 511 -7.67 -20.00 1.28
C GLY A 511 -7.51 -20.97 2.44
N ILE A 512 -7.96 -20.62 3.66
CA ILE A 512 -7.83 -21.50 4.84
C ILE A 512 -8.86 -22.64 4.83
N ALA A 513 -10.07 -22.38 4.35
CA ALA A 513 -11.13 -23.38 4.23
C ALA A 513 -11.87 -23.25 2.90
N GLU A 514 -12.26 -24.39 2.30
CA GLU A 514 -13.09 -24.40 1.10
C GLU A 514 -14.54 -24.00 1.38
N GLU A 515 -15.01 -24.25 2.60
CA GLU A 515 -16.31 -23.84 3.13
C GLU A 515 -16.15 -23.24 4.52
N TRP A 516 -16.91 -22.21 4.82
CA TRP A 516 -16.92 -21.61 6.16
C TRP A 516 -18.25 -20.96 6.49
N TRP A 517 -18.45 -20.71 7.78
CA TRP A 517 -19.55 -19.94 8.31
C TRP A 517 -19.12 -18.47 8.46
N ASP A 518 -19.88 -17.55 7.89
CA ASP A 518 -19.69 -16.10 8.05
C ASP A 518 -20.86 -15.52 8.85
N LEU A 519 -20.55 -15.02 10.05
CA LEU A 519 -21.52 -14.44 10.95
C LEU A 519 -21.22 -12.96 11.17
N ARG A 520 -22.14 -12.12 10.68
CA ARG A 520 -22.06 -10.67 10.81
C ARG A 520 -23.06 -10.18 11.85
N ILE A 521 -22.56 -9.66 12.96
CA ILE A 521 -23.38 -9.17 14.08
C ILE A 521 -23.54 -7.65 13.93
N ALA A 522 -24.74 -7.22 13.56
CA ALA A 522 -25.13 -5.83 13.52
C ALA A 522 -25.78 -5.41 14.86
N ARG A 523 -25.30 -4.29 15.42
CA ARG A 523 -25.91 -3.62 16.57
C ARG A 523 -26.62 -2.35 16.08
N PRO A 524 -27.93 -2.16 16.32
CA PRO A 524 -28.59 -0.86 16.14
C PRO A 524 -27.99 0.15 17.14
N THR A 525 -27.70 1.36 16.69
CA THR A 525 -26.86 2.35 17.39
C THR A 525 -27.43 2.91 18.71
N GLY A 526 -26.63 2.88 19.80
CA GLY A 526 -26.58 3.92 20.86
C GLY A 526 -26.35 3.45 22.33
N ALA A 527 -25.17 3.81 22.90
CA ALA A 527 -24.70 3.83 24.32
C ALA A 527 -23.69 2.72 24.74
N GLY A 528 -22.53 2.98 25.35
CA GLY A 528 -21.78 4.21 25.63
C GLY A 528 -20.36 3.85 26.09
N ASP A 529 -19.34 4.62 25.68
CA ASP A 529 -18.01 4.60 26.28
C ASP A 529 -18.02 5.55 27.49
N GLY A 530 -18.08 5.00 28.69
CA GLY A 530 -18.00 5.76 29.94
C GLY A 530 -16.55 6.00 30.37
N ASP A 531 -16.21 7.28 30.55
CA ASP A 531 -14.98 7.80 31.15
C ASP A 531 -14.83 7.31 32.62
N PRO A 532 -13.69 6.71 33.03
CA PRO A 532 -13.51 6.17 34.38
C PRO A 532 -13.15 7.26 35.39
N ALA A 533 -14.06 8.21 35.64
CA ALA A 533 -13.92 9.16 36.74
C ALA A 533 -15.24 9.87 37.09
N ALA A 534 -16.09 9.26 37.93
CA ALA A 534 -16.75 9.92 39.07
C ALA A 534 -17.84 9.06 39.75
N SER A 535 -17.92 9.23 41.06
CA SER A 535 -19.03 9.01 42.01
C SER A 535 -19.18 7.63 42.68
N ASP A 536 -18.83 7.62 43.97
CA ASP A 536 -19.46 6.83 45.03
C ASP A 536 -20.95 7.24 45.15
N ASP A 537 -21.88 6.30 44.94
CA ASP A 537 -23.08 6.13 45.78
C ASP A 537 -23.79 4.79 45.47
N ALA A 538 -24.46 4.22 46.47
CA ALA A 538 -24.89 2.82 46.48
C ALA A 538 -26.19 2.50 45.68
N GLY A 539 -26.11 1.49 44.79
CA GLY A 539 -27.19 0.68 44.18
C GLY A 539 -27.51 0.99 42.69
N PRO A 540 -28.00 0.05 41.83
CA PRO A 540 -28.17 -1.42 41.92
C PRO A 540 -27.05 -2.20 41.16
N ASP A 541 -27.21 -3.52 41.00
CA ASP A 541 -26.28 -4.52 40.41
C ASP A 541 -25.42 -4.01 39.20
N PRO A 542 -24.07 -4.03 39.28
CA PRO A 542 -23.19 -3.50 38.23
C PRO A 542 -23.13 -4.32 36.93
N ASP A 543 -23.78 -5.50 36.87
CA ASP A 543 -23.78 -6.36 35.67
C ASP A 543 -25.00 -6.20 34.75
N ALA A 544 -25.98 -5.35 35.10
CA ALA A 544 -27.16 -5.13 34.27
C ALA A 544 -26.95 -4.01 33.22
N ALA A 545 -26.05 -4.24 32.25
CA ALA A 545 -26.05 -3.44 31.01
C ALA A 545 -27.37 -3.72 30.24
N PRO A 546 -28.04 -2.71 29.67
CA PRO A 546 -29.26 -2.95 28.92
C PRO A 546 -28.98 -3.88 27.73
N GLU A 547 -29.72 -4.99 27.67
CA GLU A 547 -29.63 -5.91 26.54
C GLU A 547 -30.20 -5.24 25.29
N GLU A 548 -29.31 -4.82 24.41
CA GLU A 548 -29.70 -4.21 23.14
C GLU A 548 -29.93 -5.29 22.08
N PRO A 549 -31.07 -5.24 21.37
CA PRO A 549 -31.38 -6.21 20.34
C PRO A 549 -30.40 -6.07 19.17
N ARG A 550 -29.83 -7.19 18.75
CA ARG A 550 -28.87 -7.33 17.65
C ARG A 550 -29.54 -8.04 16.47
N THR A 551 -28.95 -7.91 15.29
CA THR A 551 -29.30 -8.74 14.14
C THR A 551 -28.04 -9.48 13.70
N VAL A 552 -28.09 -10.80 13.66
CA VAL A 552 -26.99 -11.64 13.20
C VAL A 552 -27.33 -12.19 11.83
N ARG A 553 -26.54 -11.85 10.81
CA ARG A 553 -26.62 -12.52 9.51
C ARG A 553 -25.70 -13.72 9.55
N VAL A 554 -26.25 -14.91 9.39
CA VAL A 554 -25.54 -16.20 9.40
C VAL A 554 -25.51 -16.72 7.97
N ARG A 555 -24.32 -16.83 7.39
CA ARG A 555 -24.12 -17.34 6.03
C ARG A 555 -23.21 -18.56 6.05
N ARG A 556 -23.49 -19.52 5.19
CA ARG A 556 -22.53 -20.59 4.84
C ARG A 556 -22.02 -20.31 3.44
N LEU A 557 -20.70 -20.21 3.31
CA LEU A 557 -20.02 -19.80 2.09
C LEU A 557 -19.12 -20.93 1.60
N ARG A 558 -18.91 -21.01 0.29
CA ARG A 558 -17.96 -21.91 -0.36
C ARG A 558 -17.10 -21.15 -1.36
N ALA A 559 -15.79 -21.40 -1.36
CA ALA A 559 -14.89 -20.93 -2.41
C ALA A 559 -15.27 -21.58 -3.77
N ARG A 560 -15.36 -20.78 -4.84
CA ARG A 560 -15.55 -21.35 -6.18
C ARG A 560 -14.33 -22.17 -6.60
N PRO A 561 -14.51 -23.35 -7.22
CA PRO A 561 -13.39 -24.09 -7.80
C PRO A 561 -12.73 -23.24 -8.89
N ARG A 562 -11.40 -23.13 -8.84
CA ARG A 562 -10.61 -22.49 -9.91
C ARG A 562 -10.78 -23.31 -11.20
N ALA A 563 -11.10 -22.63 -12.30
CA ALA A 563 -11.31 -23.24 -13.62
C ALA A 563 -9.99 -23.63 -14.28
#